data_AF-A0A131XIU3-F1
#
_entry.id   AF-A0A131XIU3-F1
#
_cell.length_a   1.000
_cell.length_b   1.000
_cell.length_c   1.000
_cell.angle_alpha   90.00
_cell.angle_beta   90.00
_cell.angle_gamma   90.00
#
_symmetry.space_group_name_H-M   'P 1'
#
loop_
_entity.id
_entity.type
_entity.pdbx_description
1 polymer ?
#
loop_
_entity_poly.entity_id
_entity_poly.type
_entity_poly.pdbx_seq_one_letter_code
_entity_poly.pdbx_strand_id
1 'polypeptide(L)'
;MKIAVTLLLVAFAAVCVYATSPPNCEGVTCDPETCAKHECQCGTHKDACGCCDFCNKCLNEECHPEHNDQCAEGLHCVKKVIGEEVEPVPGHCEAEHASSTTPHPETHVKVPDSEAPVEDAAHAHHEEGEHAKSDEAHHE
;
A
#
# COMPACT_ATOMS: atom_id res chain seq x y z
N MET A 1 -11.82 -37.34 -21.10
CA MET A 1 -12.10 -36.86 -19.73
C MET A 1 -10.94 -36.07 -19.12
N LYS A 2 -9.69 -36.57 -19.15
CA LYS A 2 -8.52 -35.85 -18.60
C LYS A 2 -8.33 -34.43 -19.15
N ILE A 3 -8.44 -34.26 -20.48
CA ILE A 3 -8.30 -32.95 -21.14
C ILE A 3 -9.40 -31.95 -20.72
N ALA A 4 -10.63 -32.44 -20.55
CA ALA A 4 -11.74 -31.59 -20.11
C ALA A 4 -11.56 -31.14 -18.64
N VAL A 5 -11.08 -32.04 -17.77
CA VAL A 5 -10.78 -31.72 -16.37
C VAL A 5 -9.63 -30.72 -16.28
N THR A 6 -8.56 -30.89 -17.07
CA THR A 6 -7.44 -29.92 -17.08
C THR A 6 -7.87 -28.55 -17.58
N LEU A 7 -8.70 -28.47 -18.64
CA LEU A 7 -9.23 -27.18 -19.12
C LEU A 7 -10.11 -26.49 -18.08
N LEU A 8 -10.92 -27.26 -17.34
CA LEU A 8 -11.79 -26.72 -16.30
C LEU A 8 -10.98 -26.19 -15.11
N LEU A 9 -9.91 -26.88 -14.71
CA LEU A 9 -9.00 -26.40 -13.66
C LEU A 9 -8.25 -25.13 -14.08
N VAL A 10 -7.79 -25.05 -15.34
CA VAL A 10 -7.12 -23.85 -15.87
C VAL A 10 -8.10 -22.66 -15.92
N ALA A 11 -9.33 -22.89 -16.37
CA ALA A 11 -10.36 -21.85 -16.38
C ALA A 11 -10.68 -21.36 -14.96
N PHE A 12 -10.79 -22.27 -13.99
CA PHE A 12 -11.05 -21.91 -12.59
C PHE A 12 -9.90 -21.11 -11.99
N ALA A 13 -8.65 -21.56 -12.21
CA ALA A 13 -7.46 -20.84 -11.77
C ALA A 13 -7.37 -19.44 -12.38
N ALA A 14 -7.68 -19.28 -13.67
CA ALA A 14 -7.70 -17.98 -14.34
C ALA A 14 -8.74 -17.03 -13.70
N VAL A 15 -9.97 -17.50 -13.45
CA VAL A 15 -11.02 -16.70 -12.80
C VAL A 15 -10.61 -16.28 -11.38
N CYS A 16 -9.98 -17.16 -10.61
CA CYS A 16 -9.49 -16.82 -9.27
C CYS A 16 -8.42 -15.72 -9.28
N VAL A 17 -7.51 -15.73 -10.26
CA VAL A 17 -6.46 -14.69 -10.40
C VAL A 17 -7.07 -13.33 -10.74
N TYR A 18 -8.07 -13.28 -11.62
CA TYR A 18 -8.76 -12.02 -11.96
C TYR A 18 -9.55 -11.43 -10.78
N ALA A 19 -9.99 -12.25 -9.84
CA ALA A 19 -10.74 -11.79 -8.67
C ALA A 19 -9.85 -11.16 -7.58
N THR A 20 -8.56 -11.50 -7.54
CA THR A 20 -7.62 -11.04 -6.50
C THR A 20 -6.60 -10.03 -7.02
N SER A 21 -6.54 -9.79 -8.33
CA SER A 21 -5.67 -8.77 -8.92
C SER A 21 -6.18 -7.35 -8.61
N PRO A 22 -5.27 -6.36 -8.45
CA PRO A 22 -5.65 -4.96 -8.43
C PRO A 22 -6.53 -4.58 -9.64
N PRO A 23 -7.43 -3.60 -9.50
CA PRO A 23 -8.22 -3.13 -10.63
C PRO A 23 -7.31 -2.65 -11.76
N ASN A 24 -7.63 -2.99 -13.00
CA ASN A 24 -6.98 -2.39 -14.14
C ASN A 24 -7.48 -0.95 -14.30
N CYS A 25 -6.64 0.02 -13.95
CA CYS A 25 -6.97 1.44 -14.05
C CYS A 25 -6.71 2.04 -15.45
N GLU A 26 -6.18 1.25 -16.39
CA GLU A 26 -5.92 1.70 -17.76
C GLU A 26 -7.25 1.94 -18.50
N GLY A 27 -7.59 3.20 -18.71
CA GLY A 27 -8.84 3.63 -19.34
C GLY A 27 -9.94 4.09 -18.37
N VAL A 28 -9.66 4.17 -17.07
CA VAL A 28 -10.56 4.83 -16.12
C VAL A 28 -10.50 6.34 -16.34
N THR A 29 -11.55 6.92 -16.91
CA THR A 29 -11.72 8.37 -16.97
C THR A 29 -12.31 8.86 -15.65
N CYS A 30 -11.49 9.50 -14.83
CA CYS A 30 -11.94 10.06 -13.57
C CYS A 30 -12.81 11.30 -13.75
N ASP A 31 -14.03 11.23 -13.24
CA ASP A 31 -14.89 12.40 -13.06
C ASP A 31 -15.01 12.72 -11.55
N PRO A 32 -14.18 13.63 -11.01
CA PRO A 32 -14.16 13.96 -9.59
C PRO A 32 -15.47 14.59 -9.09
N GLU A 33 -16.33 15.13 -9.98
CA GLU A 33 -17.62 15.69 -9.57
C GLU A 33 -18.64 14.59 -9.21
N THR A 34 -18.41 13.35 -9.66
CA THR A 34 -19.22 12.20 -9.28
C THR A 34 -18.81 11.58 -7.94
N CYS A 35 -17.63 11.94 -7.43
CA CYS A 35 -17.15 11.47 -6.14
C CYS A 35 -17.97 12.09 -5.01
N ALA A 36 -18.24 11.29 -3.97
CA ALA A 36 -18.86 11.79 -2.77
C ALA A 36 -17.92 12.80 -2.09
N LYS A 37 -18.48 13.95 -1.69
CA LYS A 37 -17.74 15.00 -0.98
C LYS A 37 -17.81 14.71 0.51
N HIS A 38 -16.66 14.62 1.16
CA HIS A 38 -16.53 14.29 2.57
C HIS A 38 -15.72 15.36 3.31
N GLU A 39 -16.09 15.65 4.56
CA GLU A 39 -15.28 16.44 5.48
C GLU A 39 -14.50 15.48 6.38
N CYS A 40 -13.25 15.19 6.01
CA CYS A 40 -12.44 14.20 6.70
C CYS A 40 -11.61 14.84 7.82
N GLN A 41 -11.69 14.27 9.02
CA GLN A 41 -11.00 14.81 10.20
C GLN A 41 -9.52 14.42 10.27
N CYS A 42 -9.18 13.22 9.76
CA CYS A 42 -7.86 12.62 9.90
C CYS A 42 -7.12 12.47 8.56
N GLY A 43 -7.44 13.36 7.62
CA GLY A 43 -6.89 13.35 6.27
C GLY A 43 -7.69 12.46 5.30
N THR A 44 -7.19 12.39 4.07
CA THR A 44 -7.81 11.65 2.97
C THR A 44 -6.81 10.75 2.28
N HIS A 45 -7.32 9.70 1.65
CA HIS A 45 -6.58 8.86 0.70
C HIS A 45 -7.39 8.67 -0.58
N LYS A 46 -6.73 8.29 -1.67
CA LYS A 46 -7.40 7.94 -2.91
C LYS A 46 -7.81 6.47 -2.95
N ASP A 47 -8.84 6.15 -3.74
CA ASP A 47 -9.11 4.77 -4.13
C ASP A 47 -7.93 4.12 -4.89
N ALA A 48 -8.05 2.82 -5.16
CA ALA A 48 -7.03 2.03 -5.85
C ALA A 48 -6.63 2.57 -7.24
N CYS A 49 -7.48 3.38 -7.89
CA CYS A 49 -7.18 4.00 -9.18
C CYS A 49 -6.84 5.51 -9.07
N GLY A 50 -6.70 6.07 -7.87
CA GLY A 50 -6.32 7.47 -7.69
C GLY A 50 -7.46 8.47 -7.89
N CYS A 51 -8.72 8.04 -7.94
CA CYS A 51 -9.84 8.83 -8.44
C CYS A 51 -10.52 9.65 -7.33
N CYS A 52 -11.31 8.98 -6.50
CA CYS A 52 -12.09 9.62 -5.45
C CYS A 52 -11.30 9.67 -4.13
N ASP A 53 -11.52 10.73 -3.36
CA ASP A 53 -11.00 10.85 -2.01
C ASP A 53 -11.92 10.13 -1.02
N PHE A 54 -11.31 9.34 -0.14
CA PHE A 54 -11.92 8.67 0.99
C PHE A 54 -11.33 9.23 2.26
N CYS A 55 -12.10 9.19 3.36
CA CYS A 55 -11.58 9.61 4.65
C CYS A 55 -10.71 8.52 5.26
N ASN A 56 -9.56 8.94 5.79
CA ASN A 56 -8.76 8.08 6.65
C ASN A 56 -9.46 7.86 8.00
N LYS A 57 -9.22 6.68 8.58
CA LYS A 57 -9.61 6.32 9.94
C LYS A 57 -8.67 6.98 10.95
N CYS A 58 -9.26 7.55 11.99
CA CYS A 58 -8.54 8.21 13.08
C CYS A 58 -7.92 7.20 14.06
N LEU A 59 -7.11 7.69 15.00
CA LEU A 59 -6.53 6.88 16.08
C LEU A 59 -7.62 6.10 16.86
N ASN A 60 -7.38 4.80 17.05
CA ASN A 60 -8.29 3.83 17.68
C ASN A 60 -9.61 3.58 16.95
N GLU A 61 -9.82 4.16 15.76
CA GLU A 61 -10.99 3.78 14.96
C GLU A 61 -10.82 2.39 14.36
N GLU A 62 -11.95 1.73 14.18
CA GLU A 62 -12.05 0.44 13.51
C GLU A 62 -11.66 0.57 12.03
N CYS A 63 -10.86 -0.39 11.56
CA CYS A 63 -10.36 -0.43 10.19
C CYS A 63 -10.46 -1.84 9.59
N HIS A 64 -10.88 -1.88 8.33
CA HIS A 64 -11.00 -3.08 7.51
C HIS A 64 -10.18 -2.91 6.23
N PRO A 65 -8.93 -3.42 6.17
CA PRO A 65 -8.11 -3.36 4.97
C PRO A 65 -8.81 -3.97 3.74
N GLU A 66 -9.64 -5.00 3.96
CA GLU A 66 -10.49 -5.62 2.95
C GLU A 66 -11.54 -4.69 2.32
N HIS A 67 -11.87 -3.57 2.98
CA HIS A 67 -12.80 -2.54 2.49
C HIS A 67 -12.10 -1.26 2.03
N ASN A 68 -10.77 -1.30 1.84
CA ASN A 68 -9.94 -0.13 1.50
C ASN A 68 -9.95 0.98 2.57
N ASP A 69 -10.18 0.61 3.85
CA ASP A 69 -9.96 1.53 4.96
C ASP A 69 -8.45 1.79 5.10
N GLN A 70 -8.06 3.06 5.17
CA GLN A 70 -6.69 3.48 5.49
C GLN A 70 -6.70 4.29 6.78
N CYS A 71 -5.70 4.09 7.63
CA CYS A 71 -5.53 4.89 8.83
C CYS A 71 -4.85 6.23 8.50
N ALA A 72 -4.99 7.21 9.38
CA ALA A 72 -4.29 8.48 9.27
C ALA A 72 -2.77 8.29 9.17
N GLU A 73 -2.07 9.31 8.65
CA GLU A 73 -0.63 9.29 8.50
C GLU A 73 0.09 8.91 9.83
N GLY A 74 1.00 7.94 9.76
CA GLY A 74 1.73 7.41 10.92
C GLY A 74 0.97 6.37 11.76
N LEU A 75 -0.24 5.99 11.36
CA LEU A 75 -1.03 4.94 11.99
C LEU A 75 -1.17 3.72 11.07
N HIS A 76 -1.34 2.54 11.67
CA HIS A 76 -1.53 1.27 10.98
C HIS A 76 -2.73 0.53 11.51
N CYS A 77 -3.39 -0.20 10.61
CA CYS A 77 -4.50 -1.05 10.99
C CYS A 77 -3.98 -2.34 11.63
N VAL A 78 -4.11 -2.44 12.95
CA VAL A 78 -3.63 -3.58 13.74
C VAL A 78 -4.80 -4.50 14.06
N LYS A 79 -4.71 -5.78 13.68
CA LYS A 79 -5.63 -6.84 14.13
C LYS A 79 -5.03 -7.54 15.35
N LYS A 80 -5.73 -7.52 16.49
CA LYS A 80 -5.33 -8.25 17.69
C LYS A 80 -5.83 -9.68 17.57
N VAL A 81 -4.93 -10.63 17.37
CA VAL A 81 -5.29 -12.06 17.33
C VAL A 81 -5.42 -12.54 18.77
N ILE A 82 -6.63 -12.61 19.31
CA ILE A 82 -6.87 -13.18 20.63
C ILE A 82 -7.17 -14.67 20.50
N GLY A 83 -6.11 -15.48 20.42
CA GLY A 83 -6.21 -16.94 20.34
C GLY A 83 -6.61 -17.44 18.94
N GLU A 84 -7.14 -18.67 18.87
CA GLU A 84 -7.71 -19.22 17.63
C GLU A 84 -9.08 -18.59 17.41
N GLU A 85 -9.11 -17.37 16.86
CA GLU A 85 -10.33 -16.64 16.59
C GLU A 85 -11.14 -17.35 15.49
N VAL A 86 -12.36 -17.77 15.84
CA VAL A 86 -13.32 -18.42 14.94
C VAL A 86 -14.04 -17.40 14.05
N GLU A 87 -14.00 -16.11 14.42
CA GLU A 87 -14.66 -15.01 13.70
C GLU A 87 -13.67 -13.91 13.32
N PRO A 88 -13.83 -13.27 12.15
CA PRO A 88 -12.96 -12.19 11.73
C PRO A 88 -13.15 -10.98 12.65
N VAL A 89 -12.12 -10.68 13.47
CA VAL A 89 -12.10 -9.49 14.32
C VAL A 89 -11.59 -8.29 13.50
N PRO A 90 -12.32 -7.16 13.52
CA PRO A 90 -11.88 -5.97 12.80
C PRO A 90 -10.63 -5.35 13.44
N GLY A 91 -9.80 -4.70 12.62
CA GLY A 91 -8.58 -4.05 13.08
C GLY A 91 -8.87 -2.69 13.71
N HIS A 92 -7.86 -2.09 14.35
CA HIS A 92 -7.93 -0.72 14.86
C HIS A 92 -6.67 0.06 14.47
N CYS A 93 -6.83 1.37 14.23
CA CYS A 93 -5.70 2.23 13.89
C CYS A 93 -4.84 2.55 15.11
N GLU A 94 -3.59 2.10 15.10
CA GLU A 94 -2.60 2.31 16.18
C GLU A 94 -1.31 2.91 15.60
N ALA A 95 -0.55 3.64 16.43
CA ALA A 95 0.76 4.15 16.01
C ALA A 95 1.77 3.00 15.83
N GLU A 96 2.68 3.12 14.85
CA GLU A 96 3.70 2.10 14.52
C GLU A 96 4.54 1.62 15.73
N HIS A 97 4.67 2.43 16.77
CA HIS A 97 5.48 2.13 17.94
C HIS A 97 4.70 1.72 19.20
N ALA A 98 3.37 1.65 19.14
CA ALA A 98 2.54 1.36 20.32
C ALA A 98 2.44 -0.14 20.65
N SER A 99 2.73 -1.03 19.70
CA SER A 99 2.47 -2.47 19.84
C SER A 99 3.74 -3.29 19.57
N SER A 100 4.67 -3.27 20.52
CA SER A 100 5.75 -4.27 20.62
C SER A 100 5.79 -4.86 22.03
N THR A 101 4.80 -5.68 22.37
CA THR A 101 4.93 -6.67 23.45
C THR A 101 4.14 -7.93 23.10
N THR A 102 4.55 -8.61 22.04
CA THR A 102 4.23 -10.03 21.85
C THR A 102 5.40 -10.69 21.13
N PRO A 103 6.10 -11.66 21.76
CA PRO A 103 7.24 -12.30 21.13
C PRO A 103 6.74 -13.26 20.04
N HIS A 104 6.90 -12.89 18.78
CA HIS A 104 6.75 -13.81 17.65
C HIS A 104 8.13 -14.37 17.26
N PRO A 105 8.28 -15.69 17.02
CA PRO A 105 9.52 -16.25 16.50
C PRO A 105 9.73 -15.74 15.07
N GLU A 106 10.92 -15.21 14.83
CA GLU A 106 11.34 -14.68 13.53
C GLU A 106 11.35 -15.78 12.46
N THR A 107 10.38 -15.77 11.54
CA THR A 107 10.55 -16.38 10.22
C THR A 107 10.77 -15.27 9.21
N HIS A 108 12.04 -14.92 9.02
CA HIS A 108 12.48 -14.09 7.89
C HIS A 108 12.20 -14.83 6.58
N VAL A 109 11.10 -14.50 5.90
CA VAL A 109 10.93 -14.82 4.48
C VAL A 109 11.62 -13.70 3.71
N LYS A 110 12.84 -13.97 3.27
CA LYS A 110 13.58 -13.11 2.35
C LYS A 110 12.83 -13.06 1.02
N VAL A 111 12.08 -11.99 0.76
CA VAL A 111 11.58 -11.68 -0.57
C VAL A 111 12.80 -11.31 -1.42
N PRO A 112 13.10 -12.00 -2.53
CA PRO A 112 14.19 -11.60 -3.41
C PRO A 112 13.82 -10.31 -4.11
N ASP A 113 14.60 -9.25 -3.87
CA ASP A 113 14.61 -8.03 -4.68
C ASP A 113 14.78 -8.42 -6.15
N SER A 114 13.74 -8.14 -6.94
CA SER A 114 13.77 -8.25 -8.39
C SER A 114 14.01 -6.87 -8.97
N GLU A 115 15.27 -6.47 -9.05
CA GLU A 115 15.69 -5.35 -9.90
C GLU A 115 16.79 -5.86 -10.84
N ALA A 116 16.38 -6.24 -12.06
CA ALA A 116 17.28 -6.35 -13.18
C ALA A 116 17.40 -4.95 -13.82
N PRO A 117 18.61 -4.37 -13.95
CA PRO A 117 18.78 -3.11 -14.65
C PRO A 117 18.65 -3.32 -16.16
N VAL A 118 17.82 -2.51 -16.80
CA VAL A 118 17.73 -2.39 -18.25
C VAL A 118 18.97 -1.63 -18.73
N GLU A 119 19.82 -2.29 -19.51
CA GLU A 119 20.88 -1.64 -20.29
C GLU A 119 20.25 -0.87 -21.44
N ASP A 120 20.49 0.45 -21.53
CA ASP A 120 20.64 1.12 -22.82
C ASP A 120 21.57 2.34 -22.72
N ALA A 121 22.29 2.58 -23.79
CA ALA A 121 23.59 3.21 -23.80
C ALA A 121 23.55 4.73 -24.08
N ALA A 122 24.64 5.37 -23.63
CA ALA A 122 25.26 6.59 -24.13
C ALA A 122 24.53 7.92 -23.94
N HIS A 123 25.10 8.79 -23.09
CA HIS A 123 25.70 10.06 -23.52
C HIS A 123 26.73 10.52 -22.48
N ALA A 124 27.98 10.65 -22.92
CA ALA A 124 29.11 11.18 -22.16
C ALA A 124 29.09 12.73 -22.16
N HIS A 125 29.48 13.35 -21.04
CA HIS A 125 30.29 14.59 -20.88
C HIS A 125 30.50 14.75 -19.35
N HIS A 126 31.72 14.58 -18.79
CA HIS A 126 32.69 15.64 -18.43
C HIS A 126 32.02 16.82 -17.67
N GLU A 127 32.36 17.26 -16.45
CA GLU A 127 33.67 17.41 -15.79
C GLU A 127 33.57 17.45 -14.25
N GLU A 128 34.72 17.20 -13.60
CA GLU A 128 35.01 17.45 -12.19
C GLU A 128 34.95 18.94 -11.83
N GLY A 129 34.65 19.24 -10.56
CA GLY A 129 34.71 20.62 -10.05
C GLY A 129 34.38 20.72 -8.57
N GLU A 130 35.32 20.37 -7.71
CA GLU A 130 35.38 20.88 -6.33
C GLU A 130 35.42 22.42 -6.35
N HIS A 131 34.65 23.09 -5.46
CA HIS A 131 35.13 24.26 -4.73
C HIS A 131 34.20 24.60 -3.55
N ALA A 132 34.78 24.53 -2.36
CA ALA A 132 34.26 25.05 -1.10
C ALA A 132 33.99 26.56 -1.16
N LYS A 133 33.06 27.06 -0.33
CA LYS A 133 33.33 28.06 0.75
C LYS A 133 32.06 28.50 1.50
N SER A 134 32.14 28.40 2.83
CA SER A 134 31.65 29.29 3.91
C SER A 134 30.93 30.59 3.50
N ASP A 135 29.87 30.99 4.21
CA ASP A 135 30.00 32.00 5.27
C ASP A 135 28.70 32.28 6.05
N GLU A 136 28.93 32.46 7.34
CA GLU A 136 28.05 32.81 8.44
C GLU A 136 28.19 34.32 8.71
N ALA A 137 27.10 35.09 8.81
CA ALA A 137 26.97 36.30 9.66
C ALA A 137 25.65 37.08 9.44
N HIS A 138 24.91 37.23 10.55
CA HIS A 138 24.24 38.42 11.13
C HIS A 138 23.59 39.52 10.26
N HIS A 139 22.32 39.81 10.57
CA HIS A 139 21.71 41.05 11.14
C HIS A 139 20.18 40.93 10.92
N GLU A 140 19.26 41.26 11.83
CA GLU A 140 19.16 42.35 12.83
C GLU A 140 18.53 41.90 14.15
#